data_AF-A0A2S2JIJ3-F1
#
_entry.id   AF-A0A2S2JIJ3-F1
#
_cell.length_a   1.000
_cell.length_b   1.000
_cell.length_c   1.000
_cell.angle_alpha   90.00
_cell.angle_beta   90.00
_cell.angle_gamma   90.00
#
_symmetry.space_group_name_H-M   'P 1'
#
loop_
_entity.id
_entity.type
_entity.pdbx_description
1 polymer ?
#
loop_
_entity_poly.entity_id
_entity_poly.type
_entity_poly.pdbx_seq_one_letter_code
_entity_poly.pdbx_strand_id
1 'polypeptide(L)' 'MKTFYQFLMTERNSGSNEPVAQFANNAFYDQSFPKQSIYYDEISQYLEENASYLPSMTIFDEAWQLFQDYNN' A
#
# COMPACT_ATOMS: atom_id res chain seq x y z
N MET A 1 11.76 -3.61 -12.01
CA MET A 1 11.51 -3.55 -10.56
C MET A 1 10.53 -2.42 -10.30
N LYS A 2 9.34 -2.73 -9.79
CA LYS A 2 8.32 -1.72 -9.47
C LYS A 2 8.49 -1.27 -8.02
N THR A 3 8.09 -0.04 -7.72
CA THR A 3 7.96 0.39 -6.31
C THR A 3 6.71 -0.21 -5.69
N PHE A 4 6.65 -0.25 -4.35
CA PHE A 4 5.45 -0.72 -3.66
C PHE A 4 4.22 0.08 -4.08
N TYR A 5 4.34 1.40 -4.19
CA TYR A 5 3.24 2.26 -4.65
C TYR A 5 2.79 1.92 -6.07
N GLN A 6 3.72 1.67 -7.00
CA GLN A 6 3.35 1.30 -8.37
C GLN A 6 2.58 -0.02 -8.43
N PHE A 7 2.96 -1.00 -7.62
CA PHE A 7 2.19 -2.23 -7.43
C PHE A 7 0.84 -1.94 -6.78
N LEU A 8 0.79 -1.17 -5.69
CA LEU A 8 -0.45 -0.88 -4.98
C LEU A 8 -1.48 -0.19 -5.89
N MET A 9 -1.04 0.58 -6.90
CA MET A 9 -1.94 1.17 -7.91
C MET A 9 -2.60 0.14 -8.83
N THR A 10 -2.06 -1.08 -9.00
CA THR A 10 -2.70 -2.17 -9.74
C THR A 10 -3.83 -2.82 -8.96
N GLU A 11 -3.78 -2.74 -7.63
CA GLU A 11 -4.80 -3.28 -6.72
C GLU A 11 -6.02 -2.35 -6.56
N ARG A 12 -5.98 -1.15 -7.16
CA ARG A 12 -7.11 -0.21 -7.10
C ARG A 12 -8.34 -0.78 -7.78
N ASN A 13 -9.43 -0.79 -7.04
CA ASN A 13 -10.76 -1.14 -7.54
C ASN A 13 -11.81 -0.36 -6.77
N SER A 14 -12.43 0.64 -7.39
CA SER A 14 -13.36 1.56 -6.72
C SER A 14 -14.69 0.91 -6.28
N GLY A 15 -15.00 -0.29 -6.77
CA GLY A 15 -16.20 -1.05 -6.39
C GLY A 15 -15.92 -2.19 -5.42
N SER A 16 -14.66 -2.44 -5.07
CA SER A 16 -14.28 -3.53 -4.17
C SER A 16 -14.34 -3.12 -2.71
N ASN A 17 -14.76 -4.05 -1.86
CA ASN A 17 -14.68 -3.93 -0.40
C ASN A 17 -13.52 -4.73 0.20
N GLU A 18 -12.68 -5.35 -0.64
CA GLU A 18 -11.50 -6.06 -0.17
C GLU A 18 -10.51 -5.09 0.50
N PRO A 19 -9.93 -5.45 1.66
CA PRO A 19 -9.09 -4.54 2.43
C PRO A 19 -7.92 -3.95 1.65
N VAL A 20 -7.20 -4.76 0.85
CA VAL A 20 -6.08 -4.29 0.03
C VAL A 20 -6.54 -3.31 -1.05
N ALA A 21 -7.70 -3.55 -1.68
CA ALA A 21 -8.26 -2.63 -2.67
C ALA A 21 -8.69 -1.30 -2.04
N GLN A 22 -9.28 -1.33 -0.83
CA GLN A 22 -9.59 -0.11 -0.08
C GLN A 22 -8.32 0.64 0.31
N PHE A 23 -7.28 -0.06 0.78
CA PHE A 23 -5.97 0.52 1.06
C PHE A 23 -5.38 1.19 -0.20
N ALA A 24 -5.39 0.52 -1.34
CA ALA A 24 -4.92 1.05 -2.61
C ALA A 24 -5.69 2.30 -3.05
N ASN A 25 -7.01 2.29 -2.91
CA ASN A 25 -7.85 3.44 -3.22
C ASN A 25 -7.54 4.64 -2.32
N ASN A 26 -7.32 4.42 -1.02
CA ASN A 26 -7.02 5.49 -0.08
C ASN A 26 -5.59 6.03 -0.27
N ALA A 27 -4.61 5.16 -0.46
CA ALA A 27 -3.21 5.54 -0.71
C ALA A 27 -3.05 6.35 -2.01
N PHE A 28 -3.93 6.17 -3.00
CA PHE A 28 -3.97 7.01 -4.20
C PHE A 28 -4.29 8.48 -3.88
N TYR A 29 -5.16 8.73 -2.91
CA TYR A 29 -5.51 10.09 -2.48
C TYR A 29 -4.49 10.69 -1.50
N ASP A 30 -3.61 9.87 -0.93
CA ASP A 30 -2.51 10.33 -0.09
C ASP A 30 -1.38 10.91 -0.96
N GLN A 31 -1.28 12.24 -0.97
CA GLN A 31 -0.25 12.95 -1.71
C GLN A 31 1.15 12.79 -1.11
N SER A 32 1.23 12.57 0.20
CA SER A 32 2.47 12.45 0.98
C SER A 32 3.04 11.03 1.00
N PHE A 33 2.28 10.04 0.50
CA PHE A 33 2.72 8.65 0.45
C PHE A 33 4.12 8.53 -0.17
N PRO A 34 5.03 7.71 0.38
CA PRO A 34 6.40 7.55 -0.11
C PRO A 34 6.45 6.75 -1.43
N LYS A 35 6.03 7.36 -2.54
CA LYS A 35 5.80 6.70 -3.85
C LYS A 35 7.03 6.03 -4.47
N GLN A 36 8.22 6.48 -4.08
CA GLN A 36 9.50 5.98 -4.59
C GLN A 36 10.16 4.96 -3.67
N SER A 37 9.67 4.78 -2.43
CA SER A 37 10.28 3.82 -1.51
C SER A 37 9.99 2.38 -1.98
N ILE A 38 11.00 1.54 -1.77
CA ILE A 38 10.96 0.09 -2.02
C ILE A 38 11.28 -0.69 -0.74
N TYR A 39 11.46 -0.01 0.38
CA TYR A 39 11.87 -0.58 1.66
C TYR A 39 10.67 -0.71 2.58
N TYR A 40 10.50 -1.91 3.16
CA TYR A 40 9.38 -2.20 4.05
C TYR A 40 9.34 -1.24 5.24
N ASP A 41 10.49 -1.06 5.92
CA ASP A 41 10.57 -0.27 7.15
C ASP A 41 10.18 1.21 6.94
N GLU A 42 10.61 1.83 5.83
CA GLU A 42 10.28 3.22 5.51
C GLU A 42 8.77 3.40 5.27
N ILE A 43 8.15 2.46 4.57
CA ILE A 43 6.72 2.51 4.27
C ILE A 43 5.91 2.18 5.53
N SER A 44 6.35 1.19 6.31
CA SER A 44 5.73 0.80 7.57
C SER A 44 5.69 1.97 8.56
N GLN A 45 6.84 2.62 8.79
CA GLN A 45 6.93 3.78 9.66
C GLN A 45 6.01 4.93 9.19
N TYR A 46 6.01 5.22 7.88
CA TYR A 46 5.12 6.24 7.33
C TYR A 46 3.65 5.93 7.62
N LEU A 47 3.23 4.67 7.42
CA LEU A 47 1.86 4.24 7.62
C LEU A 47 1.43 4.32 9.09
N GLU A 48 2.28 3.88 10.02
CA GLU A 48 2.00 3.96 11.47
C GLU A 48 1.83 5.40 11.95
N GLU A 49 2.61 6.34 11.40
CA GLU A 49 2.60 7.74 11.83
C GLU A 49 1.55 8.59 11.10
N ASN A 50 1.21 8.28 9.83
CA ASN A 50 0.49 9.20 8.95
C ASN A 50 -0.78 8.62 8.31
N ALA A 51 -0.96 7.29 8.26
CA ALA A 51 -2.03 6.67 7.46
C ALA A 51 -3.28 6.34 8.28
N SER A 52 -4.00 7.37 8.73
CA SER A 52 -5.29 7.20 9.45
C SER A 52 -6.38 6.51 8.62
N TYR A 53 -6.18 6.37 7.31
CA TYR A 53 -7.07 5.68 6.38
C TYR A 53 -6.85 4.17 6.32
N LEU A 54 -5.76 3.67 6.92
CA LEU A 54 -5.43 2.26 6.98
C LEU A 54 -5.90 1.71 8.34
N PRO A 55 -6.99 0.92 8.39
CA PRO A 55 -7.57 0.51 9.68
C PRO A 55 -6.74 -0.52 10.44
N SER A 56 -5.79 -1.19 9.79
CA SER A 56 -4.87 -2.16 10.40
C SER A 56 -3.59 -2.30 9.59
N MET A 57 -2.44 -2.35 10.27
CA MET A 57 -1.14 -2.66 9.63
C MET A 57 -1.09 -4.05 9.00
N THR A 58 -1.94 -4.99 9.45
CA THR A 58 -2.05 -6.32 8.83
C THR A 58 -2.47 -6.27 7.36
N ILE A 59 -3.20 -5.22 6.94
CA ILE A 59 -3.60 -5.01 5.53
C ILE A 59 -2.38 -4.58 4.71
N PHE A 60 -1.50 -3.78 5.30
CA PHE A 60 -0.22 -3.44 4.66
C PHE A 60 0.68 -4.67 4.55
N ASP A 61 0.77 -5.50 5.59
CA ASP A 61 1.55 -6.75 5.56
C ASP A 61 1.07 -7.68 4.44
N GLU A 62 -0.25 -7.83 4.29
CA GLU A 62 -0.86 -8.60 3.20
C GLU A 62 -0.50 -8.02 1.82
N ALA A 63 -0.68 -6.71 1.64
CA ALA A 63 -0.31 -6.03 0.39
C ALA A 63 1.20 -6.15 0.09
N TRP A 64 2.04 -6.15 1.12
CA TRP A 64 3.48 -6.30 0.99
C TRP A 64 3.85 -7.69 0.51
N GLN A 65 3.20 -8.74 1.03
CA GLN A 65 3.43 -10.10 0.56
C GLN A 65 3.07 -10.24 -0.93
N LEU A 66 1.92 -9.70 -1.34
CA LEU A 66 1.51 -9.67 -2.76
C LEU A 66 2.53 -8.92 -3.63
N PHE A 67 3.10 -7.82 -3.13
CA PHE A 67 4.16 -7.08 -3.82
C PHE A 67 5.44 -7.90 -4.00
N GLN A 68 5.84 -8.69 -3.00
CA GLN A 68 7.00 -9.59 -3.11
C GLN A 68 6.76 -10.63 -4.21
N ASP A 69 5.57 -11.25 -4.19
CA ASP A 69 5.18 -12.26 -5.18
C ASP A 69 5.09 -11.67 -6.60
N TYR A 70 4.65 -10.42 -6.73
CA TYR A 70 4.57 -9.70 -8.00
C TYR A 70 5.96 -9.39 -8.62
N ASN A 71 7.01 -9.25 -7.80
CA ASN A 71 8.37 -8.95 -8.29
C ASN A 71 9.29 -10.19 -8.40
N ASN A 72 8.82 -11.38 -8.04
CA ASN A 72 9.50 -12.65 -8.33
C ASN A 72 9.36 -13.05 -9.80
#